data_AF-A0A661LME3-F1
#
_entry.id   AF-A0A661LME3-F1
#
_cell.length_a   1.000
_cell.length_b   1.000
_cell.length_c   1.000
_cell.angle_alpha   90.00
_cell.angle_beta   90.00
_cell.angle_gamma   90.00
#
_symmetry.space_group_name_H-M   'P 1'
#
loop_
_entity.id
_entity.type
_entity.pdbx_description
1 polymer ?
#
loop_
_entity_poly.entity_id
_entity_poly.type
_entity_poly.pdbx_seq_one_letter_code
_entity_poly.pdbx_strand_id
1 'polypeptide(L)'
;MHTMKNRKELYKSFNKHLILQFSILIIFTLFLSSCGKKAPPVPPRQKKPPAVNDLAASINGDTLTLTWAIPKEKGKIISGLSGFIVYRSKMLLSESDCKNCPVLFKRVADIPIEEKGSGYMKKGNIMYPETLEMGYRYIYKVIVYRKGITSSDSNYVDLIY
;
A
#
# COMPACT_ATOMS: atom_id res chain seq x y z
N MET A 1 11.62 53.11 74.40
CA MET A 1 12.39 52.38 73.36
C MET A 1 11.77 50.99 73.14
N HIS A 2 10.53 50.89 72.65
CA HIS A 2 9.81 49.60 72.50
C HIS A 2 9.19 49.35 71.11
N THR A 3 9.46 50.22 70.12
CA THR A 3 8.80 50.17 68.79
C THR A 3 9.61 49.48 67.68
N MET A 4 10.85 49.04 67.96
CA MET A 4 11.76 48.51 66.93
C MET A 4 11.73 46.98 66.75
N LYS A 5 11.39 46.21 67.80
CA LYS A 5 11.44 44.72 67.77
C LYS A 5 10.29 44.11 66.97
N ASN A 6 9.09 44.70 67.05
CA ASN A 6 7.89 44.21 66.40
C ASN A 6 7.93 44.39 64.86
N ARG A 7 8.64 45.41 64.37
CA ARG A 7 8.79 45.69 62.93
C ARG A 7 9.67 44.66 62.20
N LYS A 8 10.67 44.08 62.88
CA LYS A 8 11.58 43.09 62.28
C LYS A 8 10.92 41.72 62.09
N GLU A 9 10.08 41.29 63.03
CA GLU A 9 9.33 40.02 62.92
C GLU A 9 8.18 40.13 61.90
N LEU A 10 7.48 41.28 61.84
CA LEU A 10 6.52 41.58 60.77
C LEU A 10 7.19 41.58 59.38
N TYR A 11 8.35 42.22 59.24
CA TYR A 11 9.11 42.25 57.98
C TYR A 11 9.61 40.84 57.57
N LYS A 12 10.08 40.04 58.52
CA LYS A 12 10.54 38.66 58.28
C LYS A 12 9.41 37.71 57.91
N SER A 13 8.25 37.85 58.53
CA SER A 13 7.04 37.08 58.20
C SER A 13 6.48 37.46 56.82
N PHE A 14 6.38 38.76 56.54
CA PHE A 14 5.92 39.28 55.26
C PHE A 14 6.83 38.87 54.09
N ASN A 15 8.16 38.88 54.29
CA ASN A 15 9.13 38.47 53.28
C ASN A 15 9.09 36.95 53.00
N LYS A 16 8.81 36.11 54.01
CA LYS A 16 8.60 34.66 53.81
C LYS A 16 7.34 34.35 53.01
N HIS A 17 6.25 35.06 53.27
CA HIS A 17 5.01 34.94 52.48
C HIS A 17 5.21 35.40 51.04
N LEU A 18 5.95 36.50 50.84
CA LEU A 18 6.29 37.01 49.52
C LEU A 18 7.14 35.98 48.73
N ILE A 19 8.17 35.41 49.35
CA ILE A 19 9.03 34.37 48.72
C ILE A 19 8.21 33.11 48.37
N LEU A 20 7.31 32.69 49.26
CA LEU A 20 6.43 31.53 49.01
C LEU A 20 5.48 31.79 47.82
N GLN A 21 4.89 32.99 47.74
CA GLN A 21 4.03 33.39 46.63
C GLN A 21 4.79 33.44 45.30
N PHE A 22 6.00 34.00 45.27
CA PHE A 22 6.83 34.01 44.06
C PHE A 22 7.25 32.60 43.64
N SER A 23 7.58 31.71 44.57
CA SER A 23 7.94 30.33 44.26
C SER A 23 6.77 29.55 43.65
N ILE A 24 5.56 29.71 44.19
CA ILE A 24 4.34 29.10 43.64
C ILE A 24 4.04 29.65 42.24
N LEU A 25 4.18 30.97 42.04
CA LEU A 25 3.96 31.60 40.75
C LEU A 25 4.94 31.05 39.68
N ILE A 26 6.22 30.92 40.03
CA ILE A 26 7.25 30.38 39.13
C ILE A 26 6.93 28.93 38.75
N ILE A 27 6.59 28.09 39.74
CA ILE A 27 6.19 26.70 39.50
C ILE A 27 4.98 26.63 38.57
N PHE A 28 3.96 27.47 38.80
CA PHE A 28 2.76 27.52 37.95
C PHE A 28 3.07 27.92 36.50
N THR A 29 3.96 28.89 36.29
CA THR A 29 4.37 29.29 34.92
C THR A 29 5.17 28.21 34.18
N LEU A 30 5.92 27.36 34.89
CA LEU A 30 6.66 26.24 34.30
C LEU A 30 5.74 25.12 33.79
N PHE A 31 4.54 24.96 34.36
CA PHE A 31 3.56 23.96 33.87
C PHE A 31 2.80 24.41 32.61
N LEU A 32 2.76 25.72 32.32
CA LEU A 32 2.03 26.27 31.17
C LEU A 32 2.83 26.21 29.85
N SER A 33 4.12 25.86 29.88
CA SER A 33 4.99 25.85 28.69
C SER A 33 5.09 24.50 27.97
N SER A 34 4.29 23.50 28.35
CA SER A 34 4.26 22.20 27.63
C SER A 34 3.33 22.24 26.42
N CYS A 35 3.90 22.54 25.24
CA CYS A 35 3.19 22.43 23.97
C CYS A 35 3.33 21.00 23.41
N GLY A 36 2.39 20.12 23.75
CA GLY A 36 2.33 18.77 23.18
C GLY A 36 1.87 18.79 21.72
N LYS A 37 2.80 18.83 20.77
CA LYS A 37 2.47 18.75 19.33
C LYS A 37 2.15 17.30 18.95
N LYS A 38 0.87 16.97 18.80
CA LYS A 38 0.44 15.67 18.25
C LYS A 38 0.81 15.60 16.77
N ALA A 39 1.68 14.67 16.41
CA ALA A 39 1.97 14.38 15.00
C ALA A 39 0.82 13.55 14.38
N PRO A 40 0.57 13.70 13.07
CA PRO A 40 -0.33 12.80 12.36
C PRO A 40 0.14 11.33 12.49
N PRO A 41 -0.78 10.36 12.53
CA PRO A 41 -0.40 8.95 12.54
C PRO A 41 0.34 8.59 11.25
N VAL A 42 1.46 7.88 11.38
CA VAL A 42 2.20 7.34 10.23
C VAL A 42 1.56 6.03 9.81
N PRO A 43 1.16 5.85 8.53
CA PRO A 43 0.57 4.59 8.08
C PRO A 43 1.56 3.43 8.24
N PRO A 44 1.10 2.22 8.63
CA PRO A 44 1.95 1.06 8.74
C PRO A 44 2.65 0.76 7.41
N ARG A 45 3.96 0.52 7.45
CA ARG A 45 4.71 0.05 6.26
C ARG A 45 4.27 -1.36 5.93
N GLN A 46 3.39 -1.49 4.95
CA GLN A 46 2.97 -2.79 4.45
C GLN A 46 3.90 -3.24 3.31
N LYS A 47 4.40 -4.47 3.40
CA LYS A 47 5.21 -5.07 2.35
C LYS A 47 4.37 -5.27 1.07
N LYS A 48 4.92 -5.02 -0.11
CA LYS A 48 4.23 -5.39 -1.36
C LYS A 48 4.23 -6.91 -1.54
N PRO A 49 3.15 -7.50 -2.07
CA PRO A 49 3.21 -8.89 -2.52
C PRO A 49 4.23 -9.02 -3.66
N PRO A 50 4.96 -10.14 -3.77
CA PRO A 50 5.83 -10.38 -4.91
C PRO A 50 5.02 -10.49 -6.20
N ALA A 51 5.63 -10.03 -7.29
CA ALA A 51 5.06 -10.16 -8.61
C ALA A 51 5.05 -11.62 -9.09
N VAL A 52 4.17 -11.92 -10.02
CA VAL A 52 4.18 -13.16 -10.81
C VAL A 52 5.34 -13.07 -11.80
N ASN A 53 6.17 -14.11 -11.91
CA ASN A 53 7.33 -14.11 -12.81
C ASN A 53 7.28 -15.24 -13.85
N ASP A 54 6.24 -16.07 -13.79
CA ASP A 54 6.02 -17.25 -14.61
C ASP A 54 4.72 -17.14 -15.43
N LEU A 55 4.29 -15.91 -15.75
CA LEU A 55 3.14 -15.70 -16.63
C LEU A 55 3.44 -16.29 -18.01
N ALA A 56 2.64 -17.26 -18.42
CA ALA A 56 2.78 -17.97 -19.69
C ALA A 56 1.45 -17.98 -20.46
N ALA A 57 1.55 -18.22 -21.76
CA ALA A 57 0.40 -18.32 -22.67
C ALA A 57 0.44 -19.63 -23.46
N SER A 58 -0.74 -20.17 -23.72
CA SER A 58 -0.96 -21.23 -24.71
C SER A 58 -2.19 -20.86 -25.53
N ILE A 59 -2.13 -21.04 -26.85
CA ILE A 59 -3.24 -20.77 -27.76
C ILE A 59 -3.72 -22.10 -28.33
N ASN A 60 -5.04 -22.31 -28.30
CA ASN A 60 -5.70 -23.43 -28.97
C ASN A 60 -6.87 -22.88 -29.80
N GLY A 61 -6.76 -22.96 -31.13
CA GLY A 61 -7.71 -22.30 -32.04
C GLY A 61 -7.62 -20.78 -31.91
N ASP A 62 -8.71 -20.16 -31.47
CA ASP A 62 -8.84 -18.73 -31.14
C ASP A 62 -8.76 -18.44 -29.65
N THR A 63 -8.60 -19.46 -28.81
CA THR A 63 -8.66 -19.30 -27.36
C THR A 63 -7.26 -19.27 -26.79
N LEU A 64 -6.86 -18.10 -26.31
CA LEU A 64 -5.71 -17.92 -25.43
C LEU A 64 -6.03 -18.45 -24.03
N THR A 65 -5.08 -19.13 -23.42
CA THR A 65 -5.10 -19.46 -22.00
C THR A 65 -3.82 -18.94 -21.36
N LEU A 66 -3.95 -17.88 -20.55
CA LEU A 66 -2.88 -17.43 -19.67
C LEU A 66 -2.79 -18.34 -18.45
N THR A 67 -1.59 -18.70 -18.02
CA THR A 67 -1.35 -19.53 -16.83
C THR A 67 -0.22 -18.96 -15.99
N TRP A 68 -0.38 -18.96 -14.66
CA TRP A 68 0.67 -18.58 -13.72
C TRP A 68 0.49 -19.24 -12.35
N ALA A 69 1.57 -19.35 -11.57
CA ALA A 69 1.50 -19.83 -10.20
C ALA A 69 1.18 -18.71 -9.20
N ILE A 70 0.61 -19.09 -8.05
CA ILE A 70 0.46 -18.18 -6.92
C ILE A 70 1.85 -17.91 -6.31
N PRO A 71 2.31 -16.65 -6.23
CA PRO A 71 3.64 -16.35 -5.70
C PRO A 71 3.82 -16.83 -4.26
N LYS A 72 5.00 -17.39 -3.99
CA LYS A 72 5.39 -17.93 -2.67
C LYS A 72 6.54 -17.12 -2.11
N GLU A 73 6.55 -16.92 -0.79
CA GLU A 73 7.68 -16.37 -0.06
C GLU A 73 8.28 -17.47 0.81
N LYS A 74 9.60 -17.73 0.67
CA LYS A 74 10.31 -18.81 1.39
C LYS A 74 9.61 -20.17 1.28
N GLY A 75 9.10 -20.49 0.08
CA GLY A 75 8.44 -21.77 -0.22
C GLY A 75 6.99 -21.90 0.27
N LYS A 76 6.44 -20.91 1.00
CA LYS A 76 5.05 -20.92 1.46
C LYS A 76 4.21 -19.92 0.69
N ILE A 77 2.94 -20.27 0.46
CA ILE A 77 1.96 -19.33 -0.07
C ILE A 77 1.85 -18.16 0.92
N ILE A 78 1.86 -16.95 0.38
CA ILE A 78 1.82 -15.74 1.18
C ILE A 78 0.40 -15.59 1.74
N SER A 79 0.29 -15.41 3.05
CA SER A 79 -1.00 -15.20 3.68
C SER A 79 -1.59 -13.83 3.29
N GLY A 80 -2.92 -13.80 3.12
CA GLY A 80 -3.66 -12.58 2.86
C GLY A 80 -3.52 -12.02 1.45
N LEU A 81 -3.10 -12.82 0.46
CA LEU A 81 -3.29 -12.46 -0.95
C LEU A 81 -4.79 -12.50 -1.25
N SER A 82 -5.30 -11.42 -1.85
CA SER A 82 -6.73 -11.31 -2.16
C SER A 82 -7.04 -11.86 -3.57
N GLY A 83 -6.17 -11.58 -4.54
CA GLY A 83 -6.42 -12.01 -5.92
C GLY A 83 -5.40 -11.50 -6.91
N PHE A 84 -5.77 -11.63 -8.18
CA PHE A 84 -5.00 -11.20 -9.33
C PHE A 84 -5.85 -10.28 -10.22
N ILE A 85 -5.23 -9.26 -10.81
CA ILE A 85 -5.85 -8.45 -11.85
C ILE A 85 -5.11 -8.71 -13.16
N VAL A 86 -5.87 -9.10 -14.19
CA VAL A 86 -5.33 -9.30 -15.54
C VAL A 86 -5.52 -8.01 -16.33
N TYR A 87 -4.43 -7.53 -16.92
CA TYR A 87 -4.42 -6.40 -17.83
C TYR A 87 -4.06 -6.86 -19.24
N ARG A 88 -4.73 -6.26 -20.22
CA ARG A 88 -4.52 -6.49 -21.66
C ARG A 88 -4.36 -5.17 -22.38
N SER A 89 -3.33 -5.07 -23.20
CA SER A 89 -3.27 -4.14 -24.32
C SER A 89 -3.67 -4.91 -25.58
N LYS A 90 -4.51 -4.31 -26.41
CA LYS A 90 -4.95 -4.83 -27.72
C LYS A 90 -4.78 -3.71 -28.74
N MET A 91 -3.95 -3.92 -29.74
CA MET A 91 -3.62 -2.93 -30.76
C MET A 91 -3.79 -3.53 -32.15
N LEU A 92 -4.46 -2.82 -33.04
CA LEU A 92 -4.69 -3.28 -34.41
C LEU A 92 -3.37 -3.24 -35.20
N LEU A 93 -3.04 -4.31 -35.95
CA LEU A 93 -1.79 -4.35 -36.70
C LEU A 93 -1.76 -3.35 -37.85
N SER A 94 -2.91 -2.96 -38.42
CA SER A 94 -2.96 -1.91 -39.44
C SER A 94 -2.66 -0.51 -38.90
N GLU A 95 -2.66 -0.32 -37.58
CA GLU A 95 -2.24 0.93 -36.91
C GLU A 95 -0.72 0.92 -36.60
N SER A 96 0.03 -0.06 -37.13
CA SER A 96 1.48 -0.30 -36.87
C SER A 96 2.43 0.84 -37.29
N ASP A 97 1.94 1.89 -37.96
CA ASP A 97 2.74 3.08 -38.25
C ASP A 97 3.09 3.89 -36.98
N CYS A 98 2.48 3.58 -35.83
CA CYS A 98 2.79 4.25 -34.57
C CYS A 98 4.03 3.69 -33.85
N LYS A 99 5.21 4.17 -34.21
CA LYS A 99 6.50 3.78 -33.60
C LYS A 99 6.62 4.09 -32.09
N ASN A 100 5.80 5.00 -31.55
CA ASN A 100 5.92 5.50 -30.19
C ASN A 100 4.59 5.60 -29.42
N CYS A 101 3.58 4.82 -29.83
CA CYS A 101 2.31 4.82 -29.12
C CYS A 101 2.49 4.21 -27.72
N PRO A 102 1.96 4.86 -26.67
CA PRO A 102 1.97 4.29 -25.33
C PRO A 102 1.16 2.99 -25.33
N VAL A 103 1.71 1.94 -24.70
CA VAL A 103 0.99 0.68 -24.51
C VAL A 103 -0.12 0.90 -23.49
N LEU A 104 -1.37 0.93 -23.96
CA LEU A 104 -2.54 1.15 -23.11
C LEU A 104 -3.08 -0.17 -22.59
N PHE A 105 -2.93 -0.39 -21.28
CA PHE A 105 -3.46 -1.56 -20.60
C PHE A 105 -4.87 -1.29 -20.07
N LYS A 106 -5.80 -2.20 -20.40
CA LYS A 106 -7.14 -2.25 -19.81
C LYS A 106 -7.22 -3.42 -18.84
N ARG A 107 -7.89 -3.23 -17.70
CA ARG A 107 -8.24 -4.33 -16.80
C ARG A 107 -9.31 -5.19 -17.48
N VAL A 108 -9.01 -6.47 -17.71
CA VAL A 108 -9.92 -7.41 -18.36
C VAL A 108 -10.46 -8.48 -17.42
N ALA A 109 -9.80 -8.73 -16.29
CA ALA A 109 -10.30 -9.64 -15.27
C ALA A 109 -9.81 -9.26 -13.86
N ASP A 110 -10.57 -9.71 -12.87
CA ASP A 110 -10.21 -9.75 -11.46
C ASP A 110 -10.55 -11.14 -10.91
N ILE A 111 -9.53 -11.82 -10.40
CA ILE A 111 -9.57 -13.24 -10.06
C ILE A 111 -9.25 -13.36 -8.56
N PRO A 112 -10.27 -13.50 -7.68
CA PRO A 112 -10.04 -13.69 -6.26
C PRO A 112 -9.47 -15.09 -5.96
N ILE A 113 -8.57 -15.18 -4.97
CA ILE A 113 -7.97 -16.44 -4.52
C ILE A 113 -8.92 -17.26 -3.63
N GLU A 114 -9.81 -16.60 -2.90
CA GLU A 114 -10.61 -17.21 -1.82
C GLU A 114 -11.90 -17.91 -2.30
N GLU A 115 -12.28 -17.75 -3.58
CA GLU A 115 -13.48 -18.40 -4.11
C GLU A 115 -13.18 -19.86 -4.47
N LYS A 116 -13.44 -20.75 -3.50
CA LYS A 116 -13.64 -22.18 -3.75
C LYS A 116 -14.65 -22.33 -4.89
N GLY A 117 -14.18 -22.72 -6.08
CA GLY A 117 -15.04 -22.94 -7.25
C GLY A 117 -14.85 -21.98 -8.42
N SER A 118 -13.91 -21.02 -8.36
CA SER A 118 -13.57 -20.26 -9.56
C SER A 118 -12.94 -21.21 -10.60
N GLY A 119 -13.53 -21.32 -11.79
CA GLY A 119 -13.02 -22.17 -12.88
C GLY A 119 -11.60 -21.81 -13.34
N TYR A 120 -11.06 -20.70 -12.81
CA TYR A 120 -9.71 -20.21 -13.05
C TYR A 120 -8.63 -20.94 -12.25
N MET A 121 -8.94 -21.62 -11.13
CA MET A 121 -7.91 -22.31 -10.35
C MET A 121 -7.84 -23.80 -10.69
N LYS A 122 -6.71 -24.26 -11.23
CA LYS A 122 -6.47 -25.67 -11.58
C LYS A 122 -5.11 -26.15 -11.09
N LYS A 123 -5.10 -27.19 -10.24
CA LYS A 123 -3.89 -27.82 -9.68
C LYS A 123 -2.89 -26.84 -9.05
N GLY A 124 -3.37 -25.75 -8.44
CA GLY A 124 -2.52 -24.74 -7.79
C GLY A 124 -1.99 -23.63 -8.69
N ASN A 125 -2.34 -23.66 -9.98
CA ASN A 125 -2.12 -22.56 -10.91
C ASN A 125 -3.43 -21.81 -11.17
N ILE A 126 -3.28 -20.54 -11.52
CA ILE A 126 -4.37 -19.73 -12.05
C ILE A 126 -4.31 -19.81 -13.57
N MET A 127 -5.47 -19.95 -14.19
CA MET A 127 -5.70 -20.03 -15.62
C MET A 127 -6.73 -18.96 -15.99
N TYR A 128 -6.47 -18.20 -17.05
CA TYR A 128 -7.42 -17.21 -17.57
C TYR A 128 -7.59 -17.43 -19.08
N PRO A 129 -8.77 -17.87 -19.54
CA PRO A 129 -9.07 -18.01 -20.95
C PRO A 129 -9.56 -16.68 -21.55
N GLU A 130 -9.22 -16.44 -22.81
CA GLU A 130 -9.70 -15.30 -23.59
C GLU A 130 -9.74 -15.65 -25.09
N THR A 131 -10.84 -15.32 -25.77
CA THR A 131 -10.93 -15.45 -27.22
C THR A 131 -10.22 -14.28 -27.90
N LEU A 132 -9.30 -14.60 -28.81
CA LEU A 132 -8.51 -13.65 -29.59
C LEU A 132 -9.19 -13.32 -30.91
N GLU A 133 -9.00 -12.10 -31.37
CA GLU A 133 -9.40 -11.63 -32.70
C GLU A 133 -8.16 -11.51 -33.58
N MET A 134 -8.27 -11.97 -34.82
CA MET A 134 -7.16 -11.90 -35.77
C MET A 134 -6.82 -10.46 -36.15
N GLY A 135 -5.55 -10.22 -36.46
CA GLY A 135 -5.06 -8.91 -36.90
C GLY A 135 -4.70 -7.97 -35.75
N TYR A 136 -4.51 -8.49 -34.54
CA TYR A 136 -4.17 -7.69 -33.36
C TYR A 136 -2.89 -8.17 -32.68
N ARG A 137 -2.12 -7.21 -32.15
CA ARG A 137 -1.07 -7.46 -31.15
C ARG A 137 -1.68 -7.37 -29.76
N TYR A 138 -1.42 -8.39 -28.96
CA TYR A 138 -1.86 -8.49 -27.57
C TYR A 138 -0.67 -8.48 -26.64
N ILE A 139 -0.73 -7.65 -25.59
CA ILE A 139 0.24 -7.65 -24.50
C ILE A 139 -0.50 -7.85 -23.19
N TYR A 140 -0.10 -8.85 -22.41
CA TYR A 140 -0.71 -9.19 -21.13
C TYR A 140 0.27 -8.99 -19.98
N LYS A 141 -0.28 -8.56 -18.85
CA LYS A 141 0.39 -8.60 -17.55
C LYS A 141 -0.61 -8.91 -16.45
N VAL A 142 -0.09 -9.44 -15.34
CA VAL A 142 -0.86 -9.73 -14.15
C VAL A 142 -0.25 -8.99 -12.96
N ILE A 143 -1.10 -8.46 -12.09
CA ILE A 143 -0.67 -7.96 -10.79
C ILE A 143 -1.37 -8.73 -9.67
N VAL A 144 -0.64 -8.97 -8.60
CA VAL A 144 -1.17 -9.54 -7.36
C VAL A 144 -1.65 -8.39 -6.49
N TYR A 145 -2.79 -8.54 -5.83
CA TYR A 145 -3.25 -7.56 -4.85
C TYR A 145 -3.60 -8.18 -3.51
N ARG A 146 -3.42 -7.38 -2.46
CA ARG A 146 -3.85 -7.64 -1.09
C ARG A 146 -4.23 -6.34 -0.42
N LYS A 147 -5.38 -6.28 0.27
CA LYS A 147 -5.81 -5.18 1.16
C LYS A 147 -5.18 -3.80 0.85
N GLY A 148 -5.53 -3.20 -0.30
CA GLY A 148 -5.11 -1.86 -0.69
C GLY A 148 -3.70 -1.72 -1.28
N ILE A 149 -2.99 -2.84 -1.51
CA ILE A 149 -1.62 -2.86 -2.05
C ILE A 149 -1.50 -3.86 -3.18
N THR A 150 -0.79 -3.45 -4.23
CA THR A 150 -0.50 -4.27 -5.40
C THR A 150 0.99 -4.62 -5.48
N SER A 151 1.29 -5.72 -6.16
CA SER A 151 2.64 -6.05 -6.61
C SER A 151 3.09 -5.08 -7.72
N SER A 152 4.35 -5.21 -8.12
CA SER A 152 4.78 -4.76 -9.44
C SER A 152 4.11 -5.59 -10.54
N ASP A 153 4.24 -5.14 -11.79
CA ASP A 153 3.84 -5.91 -12.97
C ASP A 153 4.56 -7.27 -13.01
N SER A 154 3.87 -8.28 -13.55
CA SER A 154 4.49 -9.54 -13.92
C SER A 154 5.47 -9.39 -15.09
N ASN A 155 6.13 -10.49 -15.46
CA ASN A 155 6.64 -10.62 -16.82
C ASN A 155 5.49 -10.47 -17.83
N TYR A 156 5.80 -9.95 -19.02
CA TYR A 156 4.84 -9.75 -20.09
C TYR A 156 4.71 -10.98 -20.97
N VAL A 157 3.48 -11.23 -21.45
CA VAL A 157 3.23 -12.06 -22.63
C VAL A 157 2.88 -11.13 -23.77
N ASP A 158 3.60 -11.21 -24.87
CA ASP A 158 3.42 -10.38 -26.06
C ASP A 158 3.30 -11.29 -27.28
N LEU A 159 2.17 -11.19 -27.98
CA LEU A 159 1.85 -12.06 -29.10
C LEU A 159 1.02 -11.33 -30.15
N ILE A 160 1.04 -11.87 -31.36
CA ILE A 160 0.19 -11.44 -32.46
C ILE A 160 -0.72 -12.62 -32.80
N TYR A 161 -2.00 -12.34 -33.00
CA TYR A 161 -3.01 -13.28 -33.45
C TYR A 161 -3.81 -12.62 -34.58
#